data_AF-A0A543F207-F1
#
_entry.id   AF-A0A543F207-F1
#
_cell.length_a   1.000
_cell.length_b   1.000
_cell.length_c   1.000
_cell.angle_alpha   90.00
_cell.angle_beta   90.00
_cell.angle_gamma   90.00
#
_symmetry.space_group_name_H-M   'P 1'
#
loop_
_entity.id
_entity.type
_entity.pdbx_description
1 polymer ?
#
loop_
_entity_poly.entity_id
_entity_poly.type
_entity_poly.pdbx_seq_one_letter_code
_entity_poly.pdbx_strand_id
1 'polypeptide(L)'
;MTMMGGRFPQGSDAVGQTVANFPTYEAAQKAVSSLIAADIPARDIAIVGQGLRSIERITGRLGYASAARSGAVNGILLGLLFSAILVIGSPSVPIQAFVGVLFVGIALGMLMSIVAYSFVRRRRDYASVMQVLADHYEVTVAQNSVQRARQVLGPLSAAAAPSAPVAPSAPAAAAPARPAATSQPTEPPKYGERVTPSTVSAPPASDADASSGAPARAGRAAPPAAPAAEEGDTEADTVPAPDPTDVTVKDDDPR
;
A
#
# COMPACT_ATOMS: atom_id res chain seq x y z
N MET A 1 -16.48 -32.20 -13.31
CA MET A 1 -16.79 -31.36 -12.14
C MET A 1 -16.95 -29.93 -12.62
N THR A 2 -18.18 -29.52 -12.88
CA THR A 2 -18.53 -28.16 -13.30
C THR A 2 -18.48 -27.27 -12.06
N MET A 3 -17.52 -26.35 -12.03
CA MET A 3 -17.48 -25.35 -10.97
C MET A 3 -18.62 -24.36 -11.19
N MET A 4 -19.57 -24.36 -10.24
CA MET A 4 -20.63 -23.37 -10.10
C MET A 4 -19.98 -22.03 -9.67
N GLY A 5 -19.34 -21.35 -10.62
CA GLY A 5 -18.87 -19.99 -10.44
C GLY A 5 -20.08 -19.08 -10.29
N GLY A 6 -20.41 -18.73 -9.05
CA GLY A 6 -21.40 -17.69 -8.76
C GLY A 6 -21.04 -16.46 -9.57
N ARG A 7 -21.90 -16.12 -10.54
CA ARG A 7 -21.80 -14.85 -11.25
C ARG A 7 -22.07 -13.79 -10.19
N PHE A 8 -21.02 -13.23 -9.60
CA PHE A 8 -21.13 -11.93 -8.96
C PHE A 8 -21.80 -11.02 -9.99
N PRO A 9 -22.94 -10.40 -9.68
CA PRO A 9 -23.70 -9.65 -10.66
C PRO A 9 -22.79 -8.58 -11.26
N GLN A 10 -22.42 -8.80 -12.53
CA GLN A 10 -21.53 -7.95 -13.31
C GLN A 10 -22.37 -6.80 -13.85
N GLY A 11 -22.64 -5.82 -12.99
CA GLY A 11 -23.36 -4.62 -13.37
C GLY A 11 -23.50 -3.71 -12.17
N SER A 12 -23.39 -2.40 -12.40
CA SER A 12 -23.79 -1.33 -11.47
C SER A 12 -25.17 -1.58 -10.84
N ASP A 13 -26.01 -2.35 -11.52
CA ASP A 13 -27.36 -2.75 -11.12
C ASP A 13 -27.40 -3.56 -9.81
N ALA A 14 -26.31 -4.24 -9.46
CA ALA A 14 -26.19 -4.97 -8.21
C ALA A 14 -25.99 -4.07 -6.99
N VAL A 15 -25.43 -2.89 -7.21
CA VAL A 15 -24.81 -2.09 -6.15
C VAL A 15 -25.68 -0.89 -5.74
N GLY A 16 -26.88 -0.77 -6.32
CA GLY A 16 -27.79 0.36 -6.07
C GLY A 16 -27.48 1.57 -6.95
N GLN A 17 -28.13 2.71 -6.67
CA GLN A 17 -27.94 3.94 -7.44
C GLN A 17 -26.88 4.84 -6.80
N THR A 18 -25.97 5.38 -7.61
CA THR A 18 -24.99 6.38 -7.16
C THR A 18 -25.68 7.65 -6.65
N VAL A 19 -25.34 8.03 -5.42
CA VAL A 19 -25.85 9.25 -4.76
C VAL A 19 -24.79 10.34 -4.66
N ALA A 20 -23.51 9.96 -4.67
CA ALA A 20 -22.38 10.89 -4.53
C ALA A 20 -21.09 10.29 -5.12
N ASN A 21 -20.19 11.16 -5.57
CA ASN A 21 -18.86 10.78 -6.05
C ASN A 21 -17.77 11.49 -5.24
N PHE A 22 -16.69 10.78 -4.92
CA PHE A 22 -15.59 11.27 -4.10
C PHE A 22 -14.23 10.90 -4.70
N PRO A 23 -13.23 11.80 -4.65
CA PRO A 23 -11.89 11.50 -5.15
C PRO A 23 -11.10 10.58 -4.21
N THR A 24 -11.47 10.50 -2.93
CA THR A 24 -10.76 9.71 -1.92
C THR A 24 -11.71 8.79 -1.17
N TYR A 25 -11.18 7.64 -0.75
CA TYR A 25 -11.94 6.66 0.02
C TYR A 25 -12.40 7.23 1.38
N GLU A 26 -11.56 8.03 2.04
CA GLU A 26 -11.92 8.67 3.32
C GLU A 26 -13.11 9.63 3.18
N ALA A 27 -13.21 10.37 2.07
CA ALA A 27 -14.36 11.25 1.82
C ALA A 27 -15.64 10.43 1.58
N ALA A 28 -15.54 9.32 0.85
CA ALA A 28 -16.65 8.38 0.70
C ALA A 28 -17.07 7.77 2.05
N GLN A 29 -16.12 7.37 2.91
CA GLN A 29 -16.43 6.86 4.24
C GLN A 29 -17.15 7.90 5.10
N LYS A 30 -16.74 9.17 5.08
CA LYS A 30 -17.44 10.25 5.80
C LYS A 30 -18.88 10.39 5.34
N ALA A 31 -19.13 10.33 4.03
CA ALA A 31 -20.47 10.36 3.48
C ALA A 31 -21.31 9.14 3.92
N VAL A 32 -20.73 7.94 3.93
CA VAL A 32 -21.39 6.73 4.45
C VAL A 32 -21.74 6.91 5.94
N SER A 33 -20.83 7.43 6.75
CA SER A 33 -21.11 7.72 8.17
C SER A 33 -22.26 8.71 8.34
N SER A 34 -22.34 9.76 7.50
CA SER A 34 -23.45 10.71 7.51
C SER A 34 -24.78 10.07 7.09
N LEU A 35 -24.77 9.14 6.11
CA LEU A 35 -25.96 8.41 5.70
C LEU A 35 -26.48 7.48 6.82
N ILE A 36 -25.57 6.78 7.50
CA ILE A 36 -25.91 5.90 8.63
C ILE A 36 -26.46 6.73 9.80
N ALA A 37 -25.86 7.89 10.10
CA ALA A 37 -26.35 8.80 11.13
C ALA A 37 -27.76 9.34 10.83
N ALA A 38 -28.18 9.34 9.56
CA ALA A 38 -29.52 9.70 9.12
C ALA A 38 -30.48 8.49 9.02
N ASP A 39 -30.16 7.39 9.70
CA ASP A 39 -30.98 6.18 9.80
C ASP A 39 -31.19 5.44 8.46
N ILE A 40 -30.23 5.55 7.55
CA ILE A 40 -30.20 4.73 6.33
C ILE A 40 -29.51 3.39 6.64
N PRO A 41 -30.14 2.24 6.36
CA PRO A 41 -29.56 0.94 6.68
C PRO A 41 -28.18 0.74 6.04
N ALA A 42 -27.18 0.39 6.84
CA ALA A 42 -25.80 0.19 6.35
C ALA A 42 -25.70 -0.87 5.23
N ARG A 43 -26.56 -1.90 5.27
CA ARG A 43 -26.67 -2.95 4.24
C ARG A 43 -27.11 -2.44 2.87
N ASP A 44 -27.76 -1.26 2.82
CA ASP A 44 -28.26 -0.66 1.59
C ASP A 44 -27.21 0.27 0.96
N ILE A 45 -26.09 0.54 1.65
CA ILE A 45 -25.05 1.48 1.23
C ILE A 45 -23.82 0.70 0.77
N ALA A 46 -23.24 1.10 -0.35
CA ALA A 46 -21.99 0.55 -0.83
C ALA A 46 -21.04 1.65 -1.34
N ILE A 47 -19.74 1.37 -1.25
CA ILE A 47 -18.69 2.21 -1.84
C ILE A 47 -18.10 1.44 -3.02
N VAL A 48 -18.20 2.01 -4.21
CA VAL A 48 -17.72 1.42 -5.47
C VAL A 48 -16.51 2.20 -5.96
N GLY A 49 -15.36 1.56 -6.01
CA GLY A 49 -14.18 2.12 -6.66
C GLY A 49 -14.33 2.05 -8.18
N GLN A 50 -14.34 3.21 -8.83
CA GLN A 50 -14.45 3.32 -10.29
C GLN A 50 -13.09 3.62 -10.92
N GLY A 51 -12.94 3.26 -12.20
CA GLY A 51 -11.70 3.50 -12.94
C GLY A 51 -10.51 2.75 -12.35
N LEU A 52 -10.67 1.48 -11.99
CA LEU A 52 -9.60 0.70 -11.37
C LEU A 52 -8.37 0.62 -12.29
N ARG A 53 -7.26 1.20 -11.85
CA ARG A 53 -5.95 1.04 -12.46
C ARG A 53 -5.16 -0.01 -11.70
N SER A 54 -4.81 -1.09 -12.39
CA SER A 54 -3.81 -2.04 -11.89
C SER A 54 -2.42 -1.51 -12.22
N ILE A 55 -1.64 -1.21 -11.18
CA ILE A 55 -0.25 -0.79 -11.28
C ILE A 55 0.61 -1.97 -10.84
N GLU A 56 1.37 -2.52 -11.78
CA GLU A 56 2.42 -3.49 -11.46
C GLU A 56 3.69 -2.74 -11.08
N ARG A 57 3.95 -2.60 -9.78
CA ARG A 57 5.14 -1.90 -9.29
C ARG A 57 6.30 -2.89 -9.22
N ILE A 58 7.31 -2.67 -10.06
CA ILE A 58 8.56 -3.42 -10.00
C ILE A 58 9.34 -2.97 -8.76
N THR A 59 9.49 -3.86 -7.78
CA THR A 59 10.16 -3.57 -6.51
C THR A 59 11.67 -3.84 -6.56
N GLY A 60 12.14 -4.59 -7.56
CA GLY A 60 13.56 -4.78 -7.80
C GLY A 60 13.87 -5.99 -8.68
N ARG A 61 15.17 -6.26 -8.85
CA ARG A 61 15.61 -7.51 -9.49
C ARG A 61 15.47 -8.66 -8.50
N LEU A 62 14.81 -9.73 -8.93
CA LEU A 62 14.71 -10.97 -8.18
C LEU A 62 16.08 -11.67 -8.29
N GLY A 63 16.77 -11.93 -7.17
CA GLY A 63 18.10 -12.53 -7.20
C GLY A 63 18.37 -13.43 -6.00
N TYR A 64 19.37 -14.32 -6.12
CA TYR A 64 19.76 -15.22 -5.03
C TYR A 64 20.14 -14.45 -3.75
N ALA A 65 20.76 -13.27 -3.89
CA ALA A 65 21.11 -12.43 -2.75
C ALA A 65 19.89 -11.85 -2.03
N SER A 66 18.81 -11.49 -2.75
CA SER A 66 17.57 -11.03 -2.11
C SER A 66 16.83 -12.19 -1.46
N ALA A 67 16.80 -13.36 -2.11
CA ALA A 67 16.22 -14.58 -1.55
C ALA A 67 16.94 -14.99 -0.26
N ALA A 68 18.27 -15.09 -0.28
CA ALA A 68 19.07 -15.40 0.90
C ALA A 68 18.79 -14.43 2.05
N ARG A 69 18.75 -13.11 1.80
CA ARG A 69 18.40 -12.12 2.83
C ARG A 69 17.01 -12.34 3.41
N SER A 70 16.00 -12.56 2.57
CA SER A 70 14.64 -12.82 3.04
C SER A 70 14.53 -14.14 3.84
N GLY A 71 15.25 -15.17 3.40
CA GLY A 71 15.37 -16.44 4.10
C GLY A 71 16.11 -16.34 5.42
N ALA A 72 17.13 -15.48 5.50
CA ALA A 72 17.85 -15.21 6.73
C ALA A 72 16.94 -14.58 7.78
N VAL A 73 16.15 -13.57 7.40
CA VAL A 73 15.20 -12.91 8.30
C VAL A 73 14.19 -13.91 8.86
N ASN A 74 13.62 -14.76 8.01
CA ASN A 74 12.71 -15.81 8.46
C ASN A 74 13.44 -16.91 9.28
N GLY A 75 14.69 -17.20 8.93
CA GLY A 75 15.55 -18.14 9.64
C GLY A 75 16.01 -17.64 11.02
N ILE A 76 16.12 -16.32 11.23
CA ILE A 76 16.32 -15.74 12.56
C ILE A 76 15.14 -16.09 13.45
N LEU A 77 13.91 -15.88 12.98
CA LEU A 77 12.71 -16.21 13.76
C LEU A 77 12.67 -17.70 14.10
N LEU A 78 12.91 -18.57 13.11
CA LEU A 78 12.92 -20.02 13.31
C LEU A 78 14.06 -20.46 14.25
N GLY A 79 15.26 -19.90 14.07
CA GLY A 79 16.42 -20.17 14.91
C GLY A 79 16.21 -19.70 16.34
N LEU A 80 15.61 -18.52 16.54
CA LEU A 80 15.24 -18.01 17.85
C LEU A 80 14.21 -18.92 18.53
N LEU A 81 13.20 -19.40 17.79
CA LEU A 81 12.23 -20.36 18.31
C LEU A 81 12.90 -21.63 18.82
N PHE A 82 13.71 -22.30 17.99
CA PHE A 82 14.39 -23.53 18.39
C PHE A 82 15.41 -23.30 19.50
N SER A 83 16.10 -22.17 19.49
CA SER A 83 17.06 -21.82 20.54
C SER A 83 16.35 -21.49 21.85
N ALA A 84 15.17 -20.88 21.81
CA ALA A 84 14.34 -20.63 22.99
C ALA A 84 13.81 -21.95 23.58
N ILE A 85 13.32 -22.88 22.73
CA ILE A 85 12.89 -24.21 23.16
C ILE A 85 14.05 -24.96 23.84
N LEU A 86 15.26 -24.87 23.29
CA LEU A 86 16.45 -25.48 23.88
C LEU A 86 16.76 -24.94 25.29
N VAL A 87 16.69 -23.62 25.46
CA VAL A 87 16.97 -22.96 26.74
C VAL A 87 15.88 -23.27 27.78
N ILE A 88 14.60 -23.27 27.36
CA ILE A 88 13.47 -23.59 28.25
C ILE A 88 13.51 -25.07 28.65
N GLY A 89 13.82 -25.97 27.72
CA GLY A 89 13.92 -27.40 27.98
C GLY A 89 15.16 -27.80 28.79
N SER A 90 16.25 -27.04 28.70
CA SER A 90 17.46 -27.28 29.46
C SER A 90 18.17 -25.96 29.83
N PRO A 91 17.88 -25.40 31.02
CA PRO A 91 18.42 -24.10 31.45
C PRO A 91 19.94 -24.05 31.66
N SER A 92 20.59 -25.22 31.74
CA SER A 92 22.05 -25.36 31.91
C SER A 92 22.84 -25.27 30.60
N VAL A 93 22.16 -25.09 29.46
CA VAL A 93 22.80 -25.06 28.13
C VAL A 93 23.69 -23.82 28.00
N PRO A 94 24.95 -23.98 27.54
CA PRO A 94 25.84 -22.84 27.36
C PRO A 94 25.33 -21.91 26.25
N ILE A 95 25.58 -20.61 26.39
CA ILE A 95 25.14 -19.61 25.41
C ILE A 95 25.66 -19.88 23.99
N GLN A 96 26.80 -20.57 23.87
CA GLN A 96 27.37 -21.01 22.60
C GLN A 96 26.45 -21.97 21.84
N ALA A 97 25.73 -22.85 22.53
CA ALA A 97 24.77 -23.76 21.92
C ALA A 97 23.51 -23.02 21.45
N PHE A 98 23.03 -22.03 22.21
CA PHE A 98 21.97 -21.12 21.77
C PHE A 98 22.35 -20.41 20.47
N VAL A 99 23.54 -19.79 20.45
CA VAL A 99 24.05 -19.08 19.27
C VAL A 99 24.24 -20.04 18.09
N GLY A 100 24.72 -21.26 18.36
CA GLY A 100 24.87 -22.31 17.34
C GLY A 100 23.54 -22.70 16.70
N VAL A 101 22.51 -23.01 17.49
CA VAL A 101 21.17 -23.36 16.97
C VAL A 101 20.53 -22.20 16.22
N LEU A 102 20.72 -20.97 16.71
CA LEU A 102 20.27 -19.76 16.00
C LEU A 102 20.93 -19.65 14.62
N PHE A 103 22.25 -19.80 14.52
CA PHE A 103 22.96 -19.77 13.24
C PHE A 103 22.51 -20.88 12.29
N VAL A 104 22.26 -22.09 12.80
CA VAL A 104 21.70 -23.19 12.00
C VAL A 104 20.32 -22.83 11.47
N GLY A 105 19.44 -22.24 12.29
CA GLY A 105 18.13 -21.76 11.86
C GLY A 105 18.22 -20.70 10.75
N ILE A 106 19.14 -19.75 10.88
CA ILE A 106 19.42 -18.73 9.86
C ILE A 106 19.91 -19.38 8.57
N ALA A 107 20.90 -20.26 8.64
CA ALA A 107 21.48 -20.95 7.48
C ALA A 107 20.44 -21.81 6.76
N LEU A 108 19.61 -22.54 7.51
CA LEU A 108 18.53 -23.34 6.97
C LEU A 108 17.46 -22.46 6.30
N GLY A 109 17.08 -21.35 6.95
CA GLY A 109 16.14 -20.37 6.38
C GLY A 109 16.65 -19.76 5.07
N MET A 110 17.94 -19.39 5.01
CA MET A 110 18.58 -18.93 3.79
C MET A 110 18.53 -20.01 2.69
N LEU A 111 18.92 -21.24 3.01
CA LEU A 111 18.97 -22.35 2.06
C LEU A 111 17.57 -22.66 1.50
N MET A 112 16.57 -22.77 2.37
CA MET A 112 15.17 -23.01 1.97
C MET A 112 14.64 -21.90 1.07
N SER A 113 14.95 -20.63 1.37
CA SER A 113 14.54 -19.50 0.53
C SER A 113 15.21 -19.50 -0.84
N ILE A 114 16.51 -19.83 -0.91
CA ILE A 114 17.23 -19.99 -2.19
C ILE A 114 16.61 -21.11 -3.04
N VAL A 115 16.33 -22.25 -2.42
CA VAL A 115 15.67 -23.39 -3.09
C VAL A 115 14.28 -23.00 -3.58
N ALA A 116 13.45 -22.39 -2.73
CA ALA A 116 12.13 -21.89 -3.12
C ALA A 116 12.22 -20.87 -4.28
N TYR A 117 13.18 -19.95 -4.21
CA TYR A 117 13.45 -18.98 -5.26
C TYR A 117 13.85 -19.66 -6.57
N SER A 118 14.62 -20.75 -6.54
CA SER A 118 15.01 -21.48 -7.76
C SER A 118 13.80 -22.01 -8.54
N PHE A 119 12.74 -22.46 -7.84
CA PHE A 119 11.49 -22.88 -8.46
C PHE A 119 10.70 -21.71 -9.08
N VAL A 120 10.68 -20.56 -8.41
CA VAL A 120 9.95 -19.35 -8.86
C VAL A 120 10.68 -18.62 -9.98
N ARG A 121 12.02 -18.55 -9.93
CA ARG A 121 12.88 -17.82 -10.86
C ARG A 121 12.66 -18.22 -12.32
N ARG A 122 12.25 -19.47 -12.58
CA ARG A 122 12.06 -19.99 -13.95
C ARG A 122 11.05 -19.19 -14.78
N ARG A 123 10.27 -18.29 -14.18
CA ARG A 123 9.24 -17.52 -14.89
C ARG A 123 9.43 -15.99 -14.92
N ARG A 124 10.22 -15.36 -14.02
CA ARG A 124 10.41 -13.89 -13.98
C ARG A 124 11.73 -13.48 -13.31
N ASP A 125 12.44 -12.52 -13.90
CA ASP A 125 13.70 -11.92 -13.37
C ASP A 125 13.47 -10.69 -12.47
N TYR A 126 12.22 -10.35 -12.18
CA TYR A 126 11.83 -9.15 -11.43
C TYR A 126 10.84 -9.47 -10.32
N ALA A 127 11.00 -8.78 -9.19
CA ALA A 127 10.01 -8.71 -8.15
C ALA A 127 8.99 -7.64 -8.54
N SER A 128 7.71 -8.00 -8.58
CA SER A 128 6.63 -7.05 -8.77
C SER A 128 5.54 -7.24 -7.74
N VAL A 129 4.93 -6.12 -7.35
CA VAL A 129 3.73 -6.10 -6.50
C VAL A 129 2.63 -5.47 -7.32
N MET A 130 1.53 -6.21 -7.47
CA MET A 130 0.33 -5.71 -8.14
C MET A 130 -0.48 -4.89 -7.15
N GLN A 131 -0.72 -3.63 -7.46
CA GLN A 131 -1.55 -2.72 -6.69
C GLN A 131 -2.74 -2.31 -7.53
N VAL A 132 -3.94 -2.31 -6.96
CA VAL A 132 -5.14 -1.83 -7.64
C VAL A 132 -5.55 -0.53 -6.98
N LEU A 133 -5.63 0.55 -7.77
CA LEU A 133 -6.01 1.89 -7.32
C LEU A 133 -7.26 2.34 -8.05
N ALA A 134 -8.25 2.87 -7.33
CA ALA A 134 -9.41 3.49 -7.93
C ALA A 134 -9.16 4.97 -8.24
N ASP A 135 -9.78 5.47 -9.29
CA ASP A 135 -9.69 6.86 -9.73
C ASP A 135 -10.57 7.78 -8.89
N HIS A 136 -11.73 7.25 -8.55
CA HIS A 136 -12.73 7.87 -7.71
C HIS A 136 -13.61 6.78 -7.09
N TYR A 137 -14.36 7.19 -6.08
CA TYR A 137 -15.22 6.32 -5.28
C TYR A 137 -16.63 6.86 -5.35
N GLU A 138 -17.54 6.02 -5.82
CA GLU A 138 -18.96 6.30 -5.84
C GLU A 138 -19.60 5.71 -4.58
N VAL A 139 -20.42 6.49 -3.90
CA VAL A 139 -21.31 5.97 -2.86
C VAL A 139 -22.64 5.67 -3.52
N THR A 140 -23.06 4.41 -3.43
CA THR A 140 -24.30 3.90 -4.00
C THR A 140 -25.25 3.47 -2.89
N VAL A 141 -26.56 3.62 -3.14
CA VAL A 141 -27.61 3.26 -2.18
C VAL A 141 -28.71 2.48 -2.87
N ALA A 142 -29.28 1.48 -2.20
CA ALA A 142 -30.44 0.73 -2.70
C ALA A 142 -31.63 1.66 -3.02
N GLN A 143 -32.42 1.30 -4.03
CA GLN A 143 -33.51 2.12 -4.59
C GLN A 143 -34.48 2.69 -3.54
N ASN A 144 -34.79 1.91 -2.50
CA ASN A 144 -35.71 2.29 -1.42
C ASN A 144 -35.23 3.50 -0.60
N SER A 145 -33.92 3.73 -0.54
CA SER A 145 -33.28 4.71 0.34
C SER A 145 -32.62 5.88 -0.41
N VAL A 146 -32.64 5.88 -1.75
CA VAL A 146 -31.98 6.90 -2.60
C VAL A 146 -32.50 8.32 -2.33
N GLN A 147 -33.81 8.50 -2.23
CA GLN A 147 -34.40 9.85 -2.06
C GLN A 147 -33.99 10.46 -0.72
N ARG A 148 -33.99 9.67 0.36
CA ARG A 148 -33.50 10.12 1.67
C ARG A 148 -32.00 10.39 1.65
N ALA A 149 -31.21 9.51 1.03
CA ALA A 149 -29.77 9.69 0.89
C ALA A 149 -29.40 11.00 0.19
N ARG A 150 -30.13 11.36 -0.88
CA ARG A 150 -29.93 12.65 -1.58
C ARG A 150 -30.32 13.87 -0.75
N GLN A 151 -31.33 13.75 0.11
CA GLN A 151 -31.69 14.81 1.05
C GLN A 151 -30.61 15.04 2.11
N VAL A 152 -29.98 13.95 2.58
CA VAL A 152 -28.92 13.99 3.60
C VAL A 152 -27.59 14.51 3.05
N LEU A 153 -27.17 14.04 1.87
CA LEU A 153 -25.91 14.44 1.25
C LEU A 153 -26.00 15.77 0.48
N GLY A 154 -27.21 16.24 0.19
CA GLY A 154 -27.48 17.47 -0.54
C GLY A 154 -27.10 17.43 -2.03
N PRO A 155 -27.54 18.42 -2.82
CA PRO A 155 -27.32 18.48 -4.28
C PRO A 155 -25.85 18.68 -4.69
N LEU A 156 -24.95 19.00 -3.75
CA LEU A 156 -23.55 19.34 -4.05
C LEU A 156 -22.64 18.13 -4.22
N SER A 157 -23.05 16.95 -3.75
CA SER A 157 -22.21 15.75 -3.76
C SER A 157 -22.24 14.96 -5.08
N ALA A 158 -23.18 15.29 -5.98
CA ALA A 158 -23.31 14.71 -7.32
C ALA A 158 -22.55 15.50 -8.40
N ALA A 159 -22.09 16.72 -8.10
CA ALA A 159 -21.56 17.67 -9.08
C ALA A 159 -20.04 17.85 -9.07
N ALA A 160 -19.30 17.00 -8.35
CA ALA A 160 -17.87 16.85 -8.60
C ALA A 160 -17.66 15.98 -9.86
N ALA A 161 -18.15 16.49 -11.00
CA ALA A 161 -17.62 16.12 -12.30
C ALA A 161 -16.09 16.30 -12.25
N PRO A 162 -15.32 15.42 -12.91
CA PRO A 162 -13.87 15.49 -12.88
C PRO A 162 -13.45 16.90 -13.32
N SER A 163 -12.89 17.65 -12.37
CA SER A 163 -12.17 18.88 -12.67
C SER A 163 -11.22 18.54 -13.81
N ALA A 164 -11.47 19.13 -14.98
CA ALA A 164 -10.54 19.07 -16.10
C ALA A 164 -9.12 19.31 -15.56
N PRO A 165 -8.09 18.62 -16.07
CA PRO A 165 -6.74 18.78 -15.56
C PRO A 165 -6.41 20.27 -15.59
N VAL A 166 -6.29 20.86 -14.40
CA VAL A 166 -5.78 22.21 -14.22
C VAL A 166 -4.34 22.13 -14.73
N ALA A 167 -4.15 22.51 -15.98
CA ALA A 167 -2.84 22.83 -16.49
C ALA A 167 -2.23 23.82 -15.50
N PRO A 168 -1.02 23.57 -14.96
CA PRO A 168 -0.40 24.51 -14.04
C PRO A 168 -0.25 25.84 -14.75
N SER A 169 -1.04 26.83 -14.33
CA SER A 169 -0.85 28.22 -14.69
C SER A 169 0.50 28.63 -14.13
N ALA A 170 1.50 28.62 -15.01
CA ALA A 170 2.84 29.09 -14.71
C ALA A 170 2.74 30.53 -14.18
N PRO A 171 3.41 30.87 -13.07
CA PRO A 171 3.45 32.24 -12.60
C PRO A 171 4.08 33.11 -13.68
N ALA A 172 3.42 34.23 -13.98
CA ALA A 172 3.89 35.27 -14.88
C ALA A 172 5.31 35.69 -14.49
N ALA A 173 6.29 35.16 -15.22
CA ALA A 173 7.67 35.56 -15.11
C ALA A 173 7.81 36.97 -15.69
N ALA A 174 8.27 37.89 -14.83
CA ALA A 174 8.67 39.23 -15.20
C ALA A 174 9.63 39.20 -16.39
N ALA A 175 9.32 40.02 -17.39
CA ALA A 175 10.13 40.22 -18.58
C ALA A 175 11.50 40.84 -18.24
N PRO A 176 12.60 40.33 -18.81
CA PRO A 176 13.78 41.12 -19.09
C PRO A 176 13.80 41.52 -20.57
N ALA A 177 14.28 42.73 -20.81
CA ALA A 177 14.37 43.39 -22.10
C ALA A 177 15.13 42.58 -23.16
N ARG A 178 14.63 42.66 -24.39
CA ARG A 178 15.20 42.09 -25.62
C ARG A 178 16.33 43.00 -26.14
N PRO A 179 17.48 42.45 -26.56
CA PRO A 179 18.18 42.99 -27.72
C PRO A 179 18.14 42.01 -28.90
N ALA A 180 18.29 42.59 -30.09
CA ALA A 180 17.93 42.05 -31.38
C ALA A 180 18.88 40.98 -31.96
N ALA A 181 18.32 40.25 -32.93
CA ALA A 181 18.96 39.69 -34.13
C ALA A 181 19.99 38.56 -33.99
N THR A 182 19.61 37.35 -34.42
CA THR A 182 19.95 36.82 -35.76
C THR A 182 19.24 35.47 -35.96
N SER A 183 18.48 35.37 -37.04
CA SER A 183 17.84 34.13 -37.47
C SER A 183 18.90 33.24 -38.12
N GLN A 184 19.14 32.04 -37.59
CA GLN A 184 19.74 30.94 -38.36
C GLN A 184 18.80 29.73 -38.31
N PRO A 185 18.36 29.18 -39.45
CA PRO A 185 17.57 27.96 -39.49
C PRO A 185 18.50 26.76 -39.29
N THR A 186 18.43 26.11 -38.13
CA THR A 186 19.20 24.88 -37.88
C THR A 186 18.41 23.67 -38.38
N GLU A 187 18.87 23.14 -39.51
CA GLU A 187 18.50 21.86 -40.11
C GLU A 187 18.73 20.70 -39.12
N PRO A 188 17.88 19.65 -39.08
CA PRO A 188 18.05 18.53 -38.15
C PRO A 188 19.28 17.66 -38.53
N PRO A 189 20.03 17.13 -37.53
CA PRO A 189 21.31 16.48 -37.76
C PRO A 189 21.19 15.14 -38.51
N LYS A 190 22.02 14.96 -39.55
CA LYS A 190 22.19 13.71 -40.30
C LYS A 190 23.13 12.75 -39.55
N TYR A 191 22.79 11.47 -39.62
CA TYR A 191 23.45 10.32 -38.99
C TYR A 191 24.88 10.09 -39.54
N GLY A 192 25.89 9.98 -38.65
CA GLY A 192 27.21 9.44 -39.04
C GLY A 192 28.48 9.99 -38.38
N GLU A 193 28.44 10.94 -37.43
CA GLU A 193 29.66 11.57 -36.92
C GLU A 193 30.14 10.98 -35.57
N ARG A 194 31.39 10.48 -35.53
CA ARG A 194 32.03 9.98 -34.31
C ARG A 194 32.65 11.15 -33.53
N VAL A 195 32.27 11.28 -32.26
CA VAL A 195 32.93 12.20 -31.33
C VAL A 195 34.25 11.57 -30.87
N THR A 196 35.38 12.19 -31.21
CA THR A 196 36.70 11.89 -30.65
C THR A 196 36.80 12.48 -29.23
N PRO A 197 37.22 11.73 -28.20
CA PRO A 197 37.40 12.31 -26.86
C PRO A 197 38.65 13.20 -26.86
N SER A 198 38.45 14.50 -26.61
CA SER A 198 39.55 15.44 -26.42
C SER A 198 40.30 15.13 -25.12
N THR A 199 41.60 14.96 -25.31
CA THR A 199 42.66 14.63 -24.35
C THR A 199 42.88 15.70 -23.27
N VAL A 200 43.27 15.20 -22.08
CA VAL A 200 43.99 15.81 -20.95
C VAL A 200 44.64 17.19 -21.20
N SER A 201 44.39 18.11 -20.25
CA SER A 201 45.32 19.17 -19.85
C SER A 201 45.27 19.40 -18.34
N ALA A 202 46.35 19.01 -17.64
CA ALA A 202 46.91 19.71 -16.46
C ALA A 202 47.75 20.91 -16.95
N PRO A 203 48.34 21.85 -16.15
CA PRO A 203 48.68 21.88 -14.69
C PRO A 203 48.46 23.33 -14.10
N PRO A 204 49.16 23.89 -13.06
CA PRO A 204 50.10 23.37 -12.06
C PRO A 204 49.77 23.75 -10.58
N ALA A 205 50.66 23.28 -9.69
CA ALA A 205 50.67 23.40 -8.23
C ALA A 205 50.83 24.83 -7.67
N SER A 206 50.30 25.03 -6.46
CA SER A 206 50.70 26.09 -5.54
C SER A 206 50.47 25.61 -4.10
N ASP A 207 51.57 25.44 -3.37
CA ASP A 207 51.61 25.16 -1.93
C ASP A 207 51.21 26.39 -1.11
N ALA A 208 50.48 26.20 -0.01
CA ALA A 208 50.71 26.85 1.30
C ALA A 208 49.59 26.55 2.32
N ASP A 209 49.97 25.83 3.37
CA ASP A 209 49.62 25.92 4.79
C ASP A 209 48.27 26.54 5.25
N ALA A 210 47.50 25.77 6.03
CA ALA A 210 47.37 25.97 7.49
C ALA A 210 46.25 25.11 8.11
N SER A 211 46.56 24.50 9.26
CA SER A 211 45.72 23.72 10.17
C SER A 211 44.33 24.29 10.47
N SER A 212 43.32 23.40 10.50
CA SER A 212 42.57 23.02 11.72
C SER A 212 41.19 22.42 11.39
N GLY A 213 40.82 21.33 12.09
CA GLY A 213 39.41 21.01 12.38
C GLY A 213 38.85 19.74 11.72
N ALA A 214 38.99 18.61 12.40
CA ALA A 214 38.08 17.46 12.28
C ALA A 214 36.71 17.76 12.96
N PRO A 215 35.69 16.88 12.90
CA PRO A 215 35.23 16.01 11.81
C PRO A 215 33.77 16.32 11.41
N ALA A 216 33.33 15.67 10.33
CA ALA A 216 31.94 15.60 9.90
C ALA A 216 31.00 15.14 11.02
N ARG A 217 29.96 15.95 11.31
CA ARG A 217 28.76 15.47 11.99
C ARG A 217 27.54 15.92 11.22
N ALA A 218 26.91 14.92 10.61
CA ALA A 218 25.70 14.99 9.84
C ALA A 218 24.58 15.74 10.58
N GLY A 219 23.76 16.40 9.77
CA GLY A 219 22.59 17.16 10.16
C GLY A 219 21.69 16.44 11.16
N ARG A 220 21.60 17.08 12.31
CA ARG A 220 20.41 17.41 13.09
C ARG A 220 19.04 17.06 12.43
N ALA A 221 18.25 16.37 13.27
CA ALA A 221 16.79 16.46 13.43
C ALA A 221 15.86 15.63 12.54
N ALA A 222 15.52 14.44 13.04
CA ALA A 222 14.13 13.97 13.17
C ALA A 222 13.97 13.54 14.65
N PRO A 223 13.01 14.07 15.43
CA PRO A 223 11.64 13.50 15.57
C PRO A 223 10.58 14.61 15.87
N PRO A 224 9.27 14.38 16.18
CA PRO A 224 8.55 13.18 16.68
C PRO A 224 7.42 12.69 15.75
N ALA A 225 7.18 11.37 15.61
CA ALA A 225 6.57 10.45 16.57
C ALA A 225 5.17 10.91 17.05
N ALA A 226 4.14 10.34 16.46
CA ALA A 226 2.76 10.38 16.95
C ALA A 226 2.27 8.92 17.17
N PRO A 227 1.38 8.69 18.14
CA PRO A 227 1.54 7.61 19.11
C PRO A 227 0.81 6.31 18.77
N ALA A 228 1.31 5.26 19.41
CA ALA A 228 0.67 3.98 19.58
C ALA A 228 -0.73 4.14 20.21
N ALA A 229 -1.70 3.42 19.65
CA ALA A 229 -2.96 3.13 20.31
C ALA A 229 -2.82 1.79 21.04
N GLU A 230 -3.22 1.84 22.30
CA GLU A 230 -3.11 0.82 23.33
C GLU A 230 -4.00 -0.39 23.03
N GLU A 231 -3.45 -1.59 23.21
CA GLU A 231 -4.21 -2.80 23.46
C GLU A 231 -4.77 -2.70 24.89
N GLY A 232 -6.09 -2.51 24.97
CA GLY A 232 -6.85 -2.56 26.20
C GLY A 232 -7.51 -3.93 26.34
N ASP A 233 -7.25 -4.55 27.49
CA ASP A 233 -7.66 -5.88 27.91
C ASP A 233 -9.16 -6.19 27.75
N THR A 234 -9.40 -7.46 27.45
CA THR A 234 -10.71 -8.10 27.45
C THR A 234 -10.89 -8.77 28.81
N GLU A 235 -11.75 -8.29 29.71
CA GLU A 235 -12.47 -9.17 30.64
C GLU A 235 -13.66 -8.48 31.34
N ALA A 236 -14.74 -9.26 31.50
CA ALA A 236 -15.92 -9.07 32.36
C ALA A 236 -16.99 -8.05 31.93
N ASP A 237 -17.99 -8.54 31.18
CA ASP A 237 -19.36 -8.43 31.71
C ASP A 237 -20.22 -9.63 31.29
N THR A 238 -21.01 -10.09 32.25
CA THR A 238 -21.82 -11.31 32.27
C THR A 238 -23.28 -10.93 32.05
N VAL A 239 -23.94 -11.48 31.03
CA VAL A 239 -25.43 -11.48 30.92
C VAL A 239 -25.90 -12.81 30.32
N PRO A 240 -26.96 -13.44 30.87
CA PRO A 240 -27.15 -14.90 30.81
C PRO A 240 -27.88 -15.39 29.56
N ALA A 241 -27.77 -16.70 29.34
CA ALA A 241 -28.48 -17.47 28.32
C ALA A 241 -30.02 -17.34 28.44
N PRO A 242 -30.76 -17.33 27.31
CA PRO A 242 -32.20 -17.55 27.36
C PRO A 242 -32.50 -19.05 27.58
N ASP A 243 -33.30 -19.29 28.61
CA ASP A 243 -33.91 -20.58 28.96
C ASP A 243 -34.82 -21.09 27.82
N PRO A 244 -34.76 -22.36 27.41
CA PRO A 244 -35.73 -22.94 26.49
C PRO A 244 -36.98 -23.37 27.28
N THR A 245 -37.89 -22.44 27.56
CA THR A 245 -39.24 -22.80 27.98
C THR A 245 -40.03 -23.33 26.79
N ASP A 246 -40.18 -24.65 26.78
CA ASP A 246 -41.41 -25.39 26.58
C ASP A 246 -42.59 -24.55 26.02
N VAL A 247 -42.80 -24.66 24.70
CA VAL A 247 -44.09 -24.40 24.09
C VAL A 247 -44.52 -25.68 23.39
N THR A 248 -45.17 -26.55 24.16
CA THR A 248 -46.10 -27.55 23.65
C THR A 248 -47.09 -26.87 22.69
N VAL A 249 -46.87 -27.02 21.39
CA VAL A 249 -47.92 -26.84 20.38
C VAL A 249 -48.76 -28.11 20.42
N LYS A 250 -49.94 -27.97 21.01
CA LYS A 250 -51.01 -28.95 20.96
C LYS A 250 -51.68 -28.82 19.59
N ASP A 251 -51.48 -29.81 18.74
CA ASP A 251 -52.19 -29.95 17.48
C ASP A 251 -53.71 -29.98 17.73
N ASP A 252 -54.40 -29.04 17.09
CA ASP A 252 -55.85 -28.94 17.01
C ASP A 252 -56.30 -29.71 15.76
N ASP A 253 -57.17 -30.69 15.99
CA ASP A 253 -57.82 -31.56 15.00
C ASP A 253 -59.17 -30.93 14.63
N PRO A 254 -59.51 -30.76 13.34
CA PRO A 254 -60.90 -30.55 12.95
C PRO A 254 -61.45 -31.75 12.17
N ARG A 255 -62.42 -32.44 12.80
CA ARG A 255 -63.56 -33.06 12.14
C ARG A 255 -64.84 -32.34 12.52
#